data_AF-A0ABD0QW98-F1
#
_entry.id   AF-A0ABD0QW98-F1
#
_cell.length_a   1.000
_cell.length_b   1.000
_cell.length_c   1.000
_cell.angle_alpha   90.00
_cell.angle_beta   90.00
_cell.angle_gamma   90.00
#
_symmetry.space_group_name_H-M   'P 1'
#
loop_
_entity.id
_entity.type
_entity.pdbx_description
1 polymer ?
#
loop_
_entity_poly.entity_id
_entity_poly.type
_entity_poly.pdbx_seq_one_letter_code
_entity_poly.pdbx_strand_id
1 'polypeptide(L)'
;MSAVDREVVLEALSTLLQTTVKPYSGLKEKSGELNIVNFLAIAFGKHIDYVLSQQDTVAGFISDVRHEMFVDMDEFFDPRFDFDFTNISDNSICMRGNEPYKRPCGWYRFALKVLDKYPDGNAWLGKDGWRSYSVAGEWPVSYHGTSIEGARGIIKSHYKAGPRELYGRGIYSTYDIEQASGYSREFTSKKNGKKYRVLMQNRINPVMRTVCDRKDYWLIEVPEGSSPTVEKEIVEKSIRPYGILLKEV
;
A
#
# COMPACT_ATOMS: atom_id res chain seq x y z
N MET A 1 14.57 -11.55 17.09
CA MET A 1 14.67 -10.08 17.03
C MET A 1 14.56 -9.69 15.57
N SER A 2 13.69 -8.75 15.22
CA SER A 2 13.55 -8.24 13.84
C SER A 2 14.89 -7.68 13.35
N ALA A 3 15.30 -8.00 12.12
CA ALA A 3 16.50 -7.43 11.50
C ALA A 3 16.39 -5.91 11.28
N VAL A 4 15.16 -5.38 11.25
CA VAL A 4 14.85 -3.97 11.04
C VAL A 4 14.04 -3.44 12.22
N ASP A 5 14.50 -2.35 12.85
CA ASP A 5 13.84 -1.72 13.99
C ASP A 5 12.42 -1.26 13.60
N ARG A 6 11.43 -1.46 14.50
CA ARG A 6 10.04 -1.06 14.25
C ARG A 6 9.89 0.46 14.07
N GLU A 7 10.79 1.27 14.61
CA GLU A 7 10.78 2.71 14.34
C GLU A 7 11.09 3.01 12.86
N VAL A 8 11.88 2.17 12.19
CA VAL A 8 12.19 2.34 10.75
C VAL A 8 10.93 2.11 9.91
N VAL A 9 10.02 1.20 10.31
CA VAL A 9 8.76 1.01 9.56
C VAL A 9 7.82 2.22 9.69
N LEU A 10 7.89 2.99 10.78
CA LEU A 10 7.16 4.26 10.90
C LEU A 10 7.69 5.33 9.92
N GLU A 11 9.00 5.39 9.74
CA GLU A 11 9.63 6.24 8.73
C GLU A 11 9.26 5.79 7.31
N ALA A 12 9.15 4.49 7.09
CA ALA A 12 8.67 3.91 5.83
C ALA A 12 7.21 4.26 5.55
N LEU A 13 6.32 4.14 6.55
CA LEU A 13 4.91 4.58 6.46
C LEU A 13 4.83 6.07 6.17
N SER A 14 5.65 6.88 6.84
CA SER A 14 5.70 8.33 6.61
C SER A 14 6.09 8.65 5.16
N THR A 15 7.04 7.89 4.63
CA THR A 15 7.52 8.02 3.25
C THR A 15 6.45 7.60 2.23
N LEU A 16 5.71 6.51 2.50
CA LEU A 16 4.61 6.04 1.65
C LEU A 16 3.43 7.04 1.64
N LEU A 17 3.01 7.49 2.83
CA LEU A 17 1.84 8.34 3.03
C LEU A 17 2.13 9.83 2.84
N GLN A 18 3.40 10.21 2.69
CA GLN A 18 3.85 11.59 2.53
C GLN A 18 3.44 12.51 3.68
N THR A 19 3.33 11.93 4.87
CA THR A 19 3.00 12.63 6.09
C THR A 19 3.79 12.05 7.25
N THR A 20 3.96 12.79 8.32
CA THR A 20 4.65 12.29 9.51
C THR A 20 3.75 11.29 10.22
N VAL A 21 4.18 10.04 10.33
CA VAL A 21 3.50 8.99 11.11
C VAL A 21 4.27 8.76 12.40
N LYS A 22 3.58 8.83 13.54
CA LYS A 22 4.12 8.65 14.88
C LYS A 22 3.41 7.50 15.59
N PRO A 23 4.06 6.81 16.55
CA PRO A 23 3.35 5.85 17.38
C PRO A 23 2.36 6.59 18.29
N TYR A 24 1.21 5.97 18.54
CA TYR A 24 0.24 6.50 19.50
C TYR A 24 0.80 6.44 20.92
N SER A 25 0.80 7.55 21.65
CA SER A 25 1.38 7.67 23.00
C SER A 25 0.34 7.76 24.13
N GLY A 26 -0.89 7.27 23.90
CA GLY A 26 -1.90 7.09 24.94
C GLY A 26 -2.68 8.34 25.38
N LEU A 27 -2.40 9.52 24.82
CA LEU A 27 -3.00 10.79 25.27
C LEU A 27 -3.21 11.75 24.10
N LYS A 28 -4.32 11.64 23.36
CA LYS A 28 -5.02 12.75 22.67
C LYS A 28 -6.26 12.26 21.94
N GLU A 29 -7.23 13.16 21.76
CA GLU A 29 -8.38 12.98 20.87
C GLU A 29 -7.96 12.37 19.52
N LYS A 30 -8.82 11.52 18.95
CA LYS A 30 -8.60 10.73 17.72
C LYS A 30 -8.50 11.55 16.42
N SER A 31 -8.03 12.79 16.46
CA SER A 31 -7.71 13.51 15.22
C SER A 31 -6.42 12.94 14.63
N GLY A 32 -6.46 12.50 13.37
CA GLY A 32 -5.29 11.96 12.67
C GLY A 32 -4.93 10.50 12.97
N GLU A 33 -5.87 9.68 13.47
CA GLU A 33 -5.64 8.23 13.68
C GLU A 33 -5.41 7.51 12.33
N LEU A 34 -4.31 6.75 12.21
CA LEU A 34 -4.04 5.80 11.14
C LEU A 34 -4.37 4.38 11.62
N ASN A 35 -5.24 3.68 10.91
CA ASN A 35 -5.60 2.29 11.18
C ASN A 35 -5.77 1.49 9.88
N ILE A 36 -5.96 0.18 9.97
CA ILE A 36 -6.07 -0.69 8.79
C ILE A 36 -7.24 -0.31 7.87
N VAL A 37 -8.33 0.21 8.43
CA VAL A 37 -9.54 0.58 7.66
C VAL A 37 -9.27 1.81 6.79
N ASN A 38 -8.60 2.82 7.33
CA ASN A 38 -8.34 4.06 6.59
C ASN A 38 -7.00 4.04 5.83
N PHE A 39 -6.07 3.13 6.13
CA PHE A 39 -4.77 3.06 5.47
C PHE A 39 -4.88 2.93 3.95
N LEU A 40 -5.78 2.07 3.47
CA LEU A 40 -6.03 1.89 2.04
C LEU A 40 -6.50 3.20 1.38
N ALA A 41 -7.51 3.84 1.97
CA ALA A 41 -8.07 5.09 1.45
C ALA A 41 -7.03 6.22 1.46
N ILE A 42 -6.15 6.27 2.45
CA ILE A 42 -5.09 7.27 2.53
C ILE A 42 -3.98 6.96 1.53
N ALA A 43 -3.52 5.71 1.44
CA ALA A 43 -2.43 5.31 0.56
C ALA A 43 -2.77 5.44 -0.94
N PHE A 44 -4.06 5.29 -1.32
CA PHE A 44 -4.50 5.29 -2.72
C PHE A 44 -5.50 6.39 -3.10
N GLY A 45 -6.04 7.14 -2.14
CA GLY A 45 -7.07 8.16 -2.36
C GLY A 45 -6.57 9.61 -2.29
N LYS A 46 -7.37 10.54 -2.82
CA LYS A 46 -7.19 11.99 -2.61
C LYS A 46 -7.46 12.36 -1.14
N HIS A 47 -6.60 13.26 -0.62
CA HIS A 47 -6.55 13.89 0.71
C HIS A 47 -7.86 13.94 1.50
N ILE A 48 -7.77 13.66 2.80
CA ILE A 48 -7.92 14.59 3.96
C ILE A 48 -8.94 15.77 3.85
N ASP A 49 -9.22 16.32 2.67
CA ASP A 49 -10.13 17.45 2.46
C ASP A 49 -11.60 17.09 2.75
N TYR A 50 -12.04 15.85 2.48
CA TYR A 50 -13.44 15.43 2.71
C TYR A 50 -13.78 15.13 4.17
N VAL A 51 -12.81 14.68 4.97
CA VAL A 51 -13.02 14.44 6.41
C VAL A 51 -13.11 15.76 7.17
N LEU A 52 -12.45 16.81 6.68
CA LEU A 52 -12.40 18.13 7.32
C LEU A 52 -13.49 19.10 6.85
N SER A 53 -14.13 18.88 5.70
CA SER A 53 -15.23 19.76 5.23
C SER A 53 -16.52 19.65 6.05
N GLN A 54 -16.58 18.75 7.03
CA GLN A 54 -17.69 18.65 8.00
C GLN A 54 -17.40 19.39 9.31
N GLN A 55 -16.23 20.04 9.45
CA GLN A 55 -15.95 21.01 10.50
C GLN A 55 -15.94 22.40 9.88
N ASP A 56 -17.09 23.07 9.96
CA ASP A 56 -17.32 24.40 9.42
C ASP A 56 -16.30 25.43 9.89
N THR A 57 -16.02 26.37 8.99
CA THR A 57 -15.21 27.59 9.14
C THR A 57 -13.72 27.40 9.37
N VAL A 58 -12.93 27.26 8.29
CA VAL A 58 -11.84 28.20 7.88
C VAL A 58 -11.35 27.78 6.48
N ALA A 59 -12.13 28.09 5.44
CA ALA A 59 -11.77 27.80 4.04
C ALA A 59 -10.59 28.66 3.49
N GLY A 60 -9.85 29.38 4.34
CA GLY A 60 -8.83 30.35 3.95
C GLY A 60 -7.44 30.19 4.59
N PHE A 61 -7.19 29.16 5.41
CA PHE A 61 -5.90 28.99 6.12
C PHE A 61 -5.15 27.68 5.82
N ILE A 62 -5.72 26.78 5.02
CA ILE A 62 -5.19 25.42 4.87
C ILE A 62 -4.35 25.34 3.59
N SER A 63 -3.12 25.85 3.65
CA SER A 63 -2.12 25.60 2.60
C SER A 63 -0.80 25.00 3.09
N ASP A 64 -0.60 24.70 4.38
CA ASP A 64 0.69 24.14 4.80
C ASP A 64 0.72 23.31 6.10
N VAL A 65 -0.41 22.81 6.60
CA VAL A 65 -0.39 21.89 7.76
C VAL A 65 -0.21 20.46 7.25
N ARG A 66 1.04 19.99 7.20
CA ARG A 66 1.35 18.55 7.17
C ARG A 66 0.78 17.93 8.45
N HIS A 67 -0.44 17.40 8.37
CA HIS A 67 -1.12 16.80 9.51
C HIS A 67 -0.39 15.52 9.91
N GLU A 68 0.22 15.52 11.09
CA GLU A 68 0.78 14.32 11.69
C GLU A 68 -0.31 13.25 11.84
N MET A 69 0.07 12.00 11.60
CA MET A 69 -0.77 10.83 11.81
C MET A 69 -0.22 10.00 12.95
N PHE A 70 -1.12 9.39 13.72
CA PHE A 70 -0.76 8.53 14.84
C PHE A 70 -1.24 7.12 14.59
N VAL A 71 -0.37 6.14 14.79
CA VAL A 71 -0.67 4.72 14.58
C VAL A 71 -0.48 3.93 15.87
N ASP A 72 -1.49 3.13 16.23
CA ASP A 72 -1.32 2.09 17.24
C ASP A 72 -0.58 0.92 16.61
N MET A 73 0.65 0.69 17.05
CA MET A 73 1.53 -0.31 16.44
C MET A 73 1.02 -1.74 16.61
N ASP A 74 0.31 -2.04 17.71
CA ASP A 74 -0.17 -3.38 18.04
C ASP A 74 -1.54 -3.68 17.41
N GLU A 75 -2.28 -2.63 17.04
CA GLU A 75 -3.50 -2.74 16.24
C GLU A 75 -3.27 -2.61 14.74
N PHE A 76 -2.15 -2.02 14.31
CA PHE A 76 -1.82 -1.84 12.90
C PHE A 76 -0.96 -2.97 12.35
N PHE A 77 0.08 -3.40 13.07
CA PHE A 77 0.98 -4.46 12.61
C PHE A 77 0.61 -5.81 13.25
N ASP A 78 0.91 -6.89 12.54
CA ASP A 78 0.82 -8.26 13.07
C ASP A 78 2.18 -8.96 12.97
N PRO A 79 3.08 -8.73 13.94
CA PRO A 79 4.47 -9.21 13.90
C PRO A 79 4.61 -10.73 13.80
N ARG A 80 3.55 -11.49 14.13
CA ARG A 80 3.52 -12.95 13.99
C ARG A 80 3.65 -13.38 12.53
N PHE A 81 3.25 -12.50 11.62
CA PHE A 81 3.32 -12.72 10.18
C PHE A 81 4.41 -11.86 9.51
N ASP A 82 5.28 -11.19 10.27
CA ASP A 82 6.48 -10.59 9.69
C ASP A 82 7.34 -11.67 9.04
N PHE A 83 8.04 -11.32 7.96
CA PHE A 83 8.87 -12.29 7.28
C PHE A 83 10.13 -11.65 6.72
N ASP A 84 11.27 -12.18 7.11
CA ASP A 84 12.57 -11.75 6.65
C ASP A 84 12.97 -12.49 5.37
N PHE A 85 12.95 -11.81 4.22
CA PHE A 85 13.49 -12.35 2.97
C PHE A 85 14.87 -11.78 2.63
N THR A 86 15.50 -10.99 3.50
CA THR A 86 16.75 -10.25 3.19
C THR A 86 17.89 -11.14 2.72
N ASN A 87 18.04 -12.32 3.32
CA ASN A 87 19.07 -13.30 3.00
C ASN A 87 18.52 -14.55 2.29
N ILE A 88 17.32 -14.45 1.71
CA ILE A 88 16.69 -15.55 0.98
C ILE A 88 16.96 -15.40 -0.51
N SER A 89 17.47 -16.46 -1.12
CA SER A 89 17.46 -16.66 -2.56
C SER A 89 16.43 -17.74 -2.87
N ASP A 90 15.40 -17.40 -3.64
CA ASP A 90 14.37 -18.33 -4.07
C ASP A 90 14.04 -18.11 -5.55
N ASN A 91 14.24 -19.15 -6.35
CA ASN A 91 13.91 -19.19 -7.78
C ASN A 91 12.64 -20.02 -8.07
N SER A 92 11.87 -20.37 -7.02
CA SER A 92 10.63 -21.13 -7.16
C SER A 92 9.62 -20.37 -7.99
N ILE A 93 9.03 -21.06 -8.96
CA ILE A 93 7.85 -20.57 -9.67
C ILE A 93 6.68 -20.62 -8.68
N CYS A 94 6.26 -19.44 -8.23
CA CYS A 94 5.17 -19.30 -7.28
C CYS A 94 3.94 -18.67 -7.94
N MET A 95 2.77 -19.07 -7.46
CA MET A 95 1.48 -18.49 -7.82
C MET A 95 0.67 -18.10 -6.60
N ARG A 96 -0.15 -17.07 -6.75
CA ARG A 96 -1.19 -16.68 -5.78
C ARG A 96 -2.44 -16.28 -6.55
N GLY A 97 -3.60 -16.81 -6.18
CA GLY A 97 -4.87 -16.52 -6.84
C GLY A 97 -4.88 -16.86 -8.34
N ASN A 98 -4.19 -17.95 -8.69
CA ASN A 98 -3.97 -18.43 -10.06
C ASN A 98 -3.15 -17.49 -10.97
N GLU A 99 -2.43 -16.53 -10.38
CA GLU A 99 -1.53 -15.64 -11.10
C GLU A 99 -0.08 -15.85 -10.67
N PRO A 100 0.91 -15.48 -11.51
CA PRO A 100 2.31 -15.44 -11.13
C PRO A 100 2.54 -14.59 -9.88
N TYR A 101 3.53 -14.97 -9.08
CA TYR A 101 3.96 -14.23 -7.90
C TYR A 101 5.47 -14.38 -7.73
N LYS A 102 6.22 -13.27 -7.82
CA LYS A 102 7.63 -13.28 -7.43
C LYS A 102 7.75 -12.93 -5.96
N ARG A 103 8.30 -13.84 -5.16
CA ARG A 103 8.55 -13.58 -3.74
C ARG A 103 9.47 -12.36 -3.57
N PRO A 104 9.32 -11.60 -2.48
CA PRO A 104 10.08 -10.38 -2.27
C PRO A 104 11.49 -10.68 -1.71
N CYS A 105 12.24 -11.55 -2.38
CA CYS A 105 13.60 -11.94 -1.97
C CYS A 105 14.51 -10.70 -1.90
N GLY A 106 15.29 -10.58 -0.82
CA GLY A 106 16.08 -9.38 -0.52
C GLY A 106 15.32 -8.27 0.20
N TRP A 107 14.05 -8.48 0.58
CA TRP A 107 13.24 -7.50 1.34
C TRP A 107 12.83 -8.05 2.71
N TYR A 108 12.66 -7.16 3.68
CA TYR A 108 11.98 -7.46 4.94
C TYR A 108 10.52 -7.08 4.85
N ARG A 109 9.60 -7.96 5.24
CA ARG A 109 8.16 -7.68 5.27
C ARG A 109 7.66 -7.48 6.68
N PHE A 110 7.10 -6.31 6.94
CA PHE A 110 6.23 -6.05 8.08
C PHE A 110 4.79 -6.37 7.68
N ALA A 111 4.11 -7.23 8.44
CA ALA A 111 2.74 -7.62 8.17
C ALA A 111 1.74 -6.66 8.80
N LEU A 112 0.65 -6.38 8.07
CA LEU A 112 -0.47 -5.59 8.56
C LEU A 112 -1.52 -6.49 9.24
N LYS A 113 -2.18 -5.99 10.29
CA LYS A 113 -3.19 -6.73 11.06
C LYS A 113 -4.56 -6.74 10.36
N VAL A 114 -4.63 -7.50 9.27
CA VAL A 114 -5.75 -7.50 8.31
C VAL A 114 -6.81 -8.58 8.54
N LEU A 115 -6.55 -9.54 9.42
CA LEU A 115 -7.52 -10.61 9.72
C LEU A 115 -8.81 -10.03 10.31
N ASP A 116 -9.94 -10.49 9.79
CA ASP A 116 -11.28 -10.11 10.22
C ASP A 116 -11.59 -8.61 10.06
N LYS A 117 -10.83 -7.91 9.21
CA LYS A 117 -11.04 -6.47 8.89
C LYS A 117 -11.89 -6.25 7.64
N TYR A 118 -12.23 -7.30 6.91
CA TYR A 118 -13.01 -7.22 5.66
C TYR A 118 -14.31 -8.03 5.78
N PRO A 119 -15.43 -7.54 5.23
CA PRO A 119 -16.75 -8.16 5.41
C PRO A 119 -16.91 -9.52 4.72
N ASP A 120 -16.10 -9.80 3.70
CA ASP A 120 -16.08 -11.06 2.96
C ASP A 120 -15.11 -12.10 3.55
N GLY A 121 -14.64 -11.88 4.77
CA GLY A 121 -13.77 -12.79 5.52
C GLY A 121 -12.31 -12.75 5.04
N ASN A 122 -11.57 -13.84 5.27
CA ASN A 122 -10.12 -13.89 5.10
C ASN A 122 -9.65 -14.72 3.88
N ALA A 123 -10.58 -15.28 3.09
CA ALA A 123 -10.23 -16.17 1.97
C ALA A 123 -9.28 -15.52 0.97
N TRP A 124 -9.43 -14.21 0.73
CA TRP A 124 -8.58 -13.40 -0.15
C TRP A 124 -7.08 -13.43 0.22
N LEU A 125 -6.75 -13.63 1.50
CA LEU A 125 -5.36 -13.71 1.98
C LEU A 125 -4.75 -15.10 1.72
N GLY A 126 -5.59 -16.12 1.54
CA GLY A 126 -5.19 -17.51 1.40
C GLY A 126 -4.75 -18.15 2.73
N LYS A 127 -4.12 -19.32 2.64
CA LYS A 127 -3.65 -20.07 3.82
C LYS A 127 -2.35 -19.50 4.38
N ASP A 128 -2.13 -19.66 5.67
CA ASP A 128 -0.85 -19.39 6.31
C ASP A 128 0.23 -20.37 5.85
N GLY A 129 1.49 -19.96 5.97
CA GLY A 129 2.66 -20.76 5.62
C GLY A 129 3.12 -20.62 4.17
N TRP A 130 4.34 -21.11 3.95
CA TRP A 130 4.97 -21.13 2.63
C TRP A 130 4.29 -22.13 1.70
N ARG A 131 4.06 -21.69 0.45
CA ARG A 131 3.55 -22.51 -0.66
C ARG A 131 3.94 -21.91 -2.00
N SER A 132 4.11 -22.76 -3.01
CA SER A 132 4.32 -22.35 -4.40
C SER A 132 3.02 -22.28 -5.22
N TYR A 133 1.93 -22.88 -4.76
CA TYR A 133 0.66 -22.98 -5.51
C TYR A 133 -0.46 -22.13 -4.91
N SER A 134 -1.55 -21.97 -5.68
CA SER A 134 -2.72 -21.19 -5.27
C SER A 134 -3.74 -22.00 -4.48
N VAL A 135 -4.52 -21.35 -3.62
CA VAL A 135 -5.68 -21.92 -2.92
C VAL A 135 -6.97 -21.23 -3.34
N ALA A 136 -8.09 -21.96 -3.28
CA ALA A 136 -9.39 -21.42 -3.66
C ALA A 136 -9.74 -20.15 -2.86
N GLY A 137 -10.27 -19.14 -3.55
CA GLY A 137 -10.71 -17.87 -2.96
C GLY A 137 -9.61 -16.86 -2.68
N GLU A 138 -8.33 -17.23 -2.79
CA GLU A 138 -7.26 -16.25 -2.55
C GLU A 138 -7.10 -15.28 -3.72
N TRP A 139 -6.76 -14.04 -3.40
CA TRP A 139 -6.50 -13.00 -4.37
C TRP A 139 -5.03 -13.04 -4.79
N PRO A 140 -4.70 -12.67 -6.04
CA PRO A 140 -3.31 -12.51 -6.46
C PRO A 140 -2.53 -11.50 -5.65
N VAL A 141 -1.23 -11.71 -5.53
CA VAL A 141 -0.32 -10.80 -4.84
C VAL A 141 0.27 -9.81 -5.84
N SER A 142 0.27 -8.54 -5.48
CA SER A 142 0.90 -7.48 -6.26
C SER A 142 1.68 -6.51 -5.37
N TYR A 143 2.57 -5.76 -6.01
CA TYR A 143 3.39 -4.74 -5.40
C TYR A 143 3.05 -3.37 -5.99
N HIS A 144 3.07 -2.36 -5.13
CA HIS A 144 2.87 -0.97 -5.52
C HIS A 144 3.93 -0.10 -4.84
N GLY A 145 4.68 0.67 -5.63
CA GLY A 145 5.75 1.53 -5.13
C GLY A 145 5.45 3.02 -5.11
N THR A 146 4.38 3.45 -5.80
CA THR A 146 4.11 4.87 -6.01
C THR A 146 3.41 5.51 -4.82
N SER A 147 3.56 6.83 -4.70
CA SER A 147 2.98 7.65 -3.64
C SER A 147 1.55 8.07 -3.90
N ILE A 148 0.91 8.62 -2.86
CA ILE A 148 -0.34 9.37 -2.98
C ILE A 148 -0.22 10.47 -4.04
N GLU A 149 0.93 11.13 -4.26
CA GLU A 149 1.06 12.16 -5.31
C GLU A 149 1.26 11.60 -6.71
N GLY A 150 1.91 10.44 -6.86
CA GLY A 150 1.89 9.74 -8.14
C GLY A 150 0.48 9.23 -8.45
N ALA A 151 -0.25 8.71 -7.45
CA ALA A 151 -1.66 8.39 -7.55
C ALA A 151 -2.53 9.64 -7.83
N ARG A 152 -2.28 10.78 -7.17
CA ARG A 152 -2.96 12.07 -7.44
C ARG A 152 -2.60 12.63 -8.81
N GLY A 153 -1.37 12.49 -9.28
CA GLY A 153 -0.94 12.91 -10.61
C GLY A 153 -1.58 12.06 -11.70
N ILE A 154 -1.89 10.78 -11.41
CA ILE A 154 -2.74 9.93 -12.24
C ILE A 154 -4.22 10.39 -12.19
N ILE A 155 -4.70 10.89 -11.05
CA ILE A 155 -6.14 11.11 -10.80
C ILE A 155 -6.61 12.59 -10.98
N LYS A 156 -5.76 13.62 -10.88
CA LYS A 156 -6.18 15.02 -10.58
C LYS A 156 -6.05 16.05 -11.69
N SER A 157 -5.48 15.73 -12.85
CA SER A 157 -4.86 16.79 -13.67
C SER A 157 -5.37 16.94 -15.09
N HIS A 158 -6.47 16.29 -15.48
CA HIS A 158 -7.10 16.47 -16.81
C HIS A 158 -6.05 16.52 -17.96
N TYR A 159 -5.01 15.67 -17.85
CA TYR A 159 -3.81 15.75 -18.67
C TYR A 159 -4.13 15.29 -20.10
N LYS A 160 -3.67 16.04 -21.10
CA LYS A 160 -3.57 15.51 -22.46
C LYS A 160 -2.66 14.28 -22.45
N ALA A 161 -3.10 13.21 -23.12
CA ALA A 161 -2.40 11.94 -23.19
C ALA A 161 -0.91 12.13 -23.52
N GLY A 162 -0.06 11.66 -22.61
CA GLY A 162 1.36 11.38 -22.84
C GLY A 162 1.63 9.92 -22.50
N PRO A 163 2.79 9.34 -22.88
CA PRO A 163 3.04 7.89 -22.95
C PRO A 163 3.02 7.10 -21.62
N ARG A 164 2.60 7.71 -20.50
CA ARG A 164 2.63 7.15 -19.14
C ARG A 164 1.29 6.59 -18.64
N GLU A 165 0.19 6.83 -19.36
CA GLU A 165 -1.05 6.04 -19.24
C GLU A 165 -1.12 5.07 -20.41
N LEU A 166 -0.09 4.23 -20.54
CA LEU A 166 0.02 3.30 -21.68
C LEU A 166 -1.22 2.40 -21.80
N TYR A 167 -1.92 2.16 -20.67
CA TYR A 167 -3.06 1.23 -20.57
C TYR A 167 -4.32 1.83 -19.91
N GLY A 168 -4.35 3.15 -19.65
CA GLY A 168 -5.53 3.84 -19.08
C GLY A 168 -5.38 4.35 -17.63
N ARG A 169 -6.45 4.98 -17.13
CA ARG A 169 -6.47 5.65 -15.81
C ARG A 169 -6.77 4.66 -14.68
N GLY A 170 -5.93 4.63 -13.64
CA GLY A 170 -6.21 3.82 -12.46
C GLY A 170 -4.98 3.49 -11.60
N ILE A 171 -5.12 2.44 -10.78
CA ILE A 171 -4.06 1.98 -9.88
C ILE A 171 -3.29 0.85 -10.53
N TYR A 172 -2.01 1.09 -10.78
CA TYR A 172 -1.10 0.10 -11.35
C TYR A 172 -0.41 -0.71 -10.26
N SER A 173 -0.32 -2.02 -10.45
CA SER A 173 0.49 -2.90 -9.62
C SER A 173 1.09 -4.03 -10.46
N THR A 174 2.05 -4.75 -9.91
CA THR A 174 2.71 -5.86 -10.61
C THR A 174 3.01 -6.99 -9.64
N TYR A 175 2.96 -8.23 -10.11
CA TYR A 175 3.41 -9.38 -9.32
C TYR A 175 4.94 -9.49 -9.24
N ASP A 176 5.66 -8.70 -10.04
CA ASP A 176 7.12 -8.71 -10.15
C ASP A 176 7.73 -7.62 -9.27
N ILE A 177 8.36 -8.03 -8.17
CA ILE A 177 8.94 -7.07 -7.23
C ILE A 177 10.09 -6.25 -7.82
N GLU A 178 10.84 -6.79 -8.79
CA GLU A 178 11.94 -6.04 -9.40
C GLU A 178 11.40 -4.89 -10.26
N GLN A 179 10.30 -5.16 -10.97
CA GLN A 179 9.58 -4.13 -11.72
C GLN A 179 8.98 -3.08 -10.79
N ALA A 180 8.37 -3.50 -9.67
CA ALA A 180 7.84 -2.58 -8.67
C ALA A 180 8.93 -1.75 -7.98
N SER A 181 10.12 -2.32 -7.78
CA SER A 181 11.25 -1.63 -7.14
C SER A 181 11.69 -0.39 -7.94
N GLY A 182 11.51 -0.38 -9.26
CA GLY A 182 11.77 0.80 -10.10
C GLY A 182 10.88 2.00 -9.77
N TYR A 183 9.76 1.76 -9.10
CA TYR A 183 8.82 2.79 -8.63
C TYR A 183 8.85 2.98 -7.11
N SER A 184 9.73 2.27 -6.39
CA SER A 184 9.83 2.37 -4.93
C SER A 184 10.31 3.75 -4.48
N ARG A 185 9.93 4.13 -3.26
CA ARG A 185 10.48 5.31 -2.61
C ARG A 185 11.68 4.96 -1.78
N GLU A 186 12.61 5.91 -1.67
CA GLU A 186 13.77 5.80 -0.82
C GLU A 186 13.70 6.80 0.32
N PHE A 187 14.16 6.40 1.51
CA PHE A 187 14.36 7.28 2.65
C PHE A 187 15.62 6.89 3.41
N THR A 188 16.24 7.85 4.10
CA THR A 188 17.32 7.57 5.05
C THR A 188 16.72 7.58 6.45
N SER A 189 16.87 6.47 7.16
CA SER A 189 16.32 6.34 8.50
C SER A 189 17.09 7.23 9.48
N LYS A 190 16.37 8.03 10.25
CA LYS A 190 16.93 8.82 11.34
C LYS A 190 17.35 7.94 12.53
N LYS A 191 16.73 6.76 12.66
CA LYS A 191 17.03 5.81 13.74
C LYS A 191 18.40 5.16 13.61
N ASN A 192 18.79 4.77 12.40
CA ASN A 192 20.03 4.01 12.18
C ASN A 192 20.93 4.55 11.07
N GLY A 193 20.57 5.65 10.40
CA GLY A 193 21.37 6.28 9.35
C GLY A 193 21.41 5.52 8.02
N LYS A 194 20.77 4.35 7.93
CA LYS A 194 20.76 3.51 6.72
C LYS A 194 19.70 4.01 5.74
N LYS A 195 19.96 3.77 4.45
CA LYS A 195 19.03 4.10 3.37
C LYS A 195 18.18 2.88 3.03
N TYR A 196 16.88 3.09 2.84
CA TYR A 196 15.93 2.02 2.54
C TYR A 196 15.06 2.38 1.35
N ARG A 197 14.70 1.37 0.56
CA ARG A 197 13.53 1.38 -0.32
C ARG A 197 12.30 0.88 0.41
N VAL A 198 11.14 1.42 0.06
CA VAL A 198 9.83 0.98 0.57
C VAL A 198 8.85 0.65 -0.55
N LEU A 199 8.11 -0.46 -0.39
CA LEU A 199 7.00 -0.89 -1.25
C LEU A 199 5.80 -1.33 -0.40
N MET A 200 4.60 -1.22 -0.96
CA MET A 200 3.40 -1.87 -0.44
C MET A 200 3.21 -3.22 -1.11
N GLN A 201 2.94 -4.25 -0.31
CA GLN A 201 2.49 -5.55 -0.77
C GLN A 201 0.99 -5.70 -0.57
N ASN A 202 0.31 -6.07 -1.64
CA ASN A 202 -1.15 -6.07 -1.72
C ASN A 202 -1.69 -7.41 -2.21
N ARG A 203 -2.95 -7.65 -1.91
CA ARG A 203 -3.81 -8.61 -2.59
C ARG A 203 -4.74 -7.84 -3.52
N ILE A 204 -4.86 -8.27 -4.77
CA ILE A 204 -5.68 -7.60 -5.79
C ILE A 204 -6.86 -8.48 -6.19
N ASN A 205 -8.07 -7.91 -6.21
CA ASN A 205 -9.27 -8.63 -6.60
C ASN A 205 -9.18 -9.00 -8.09
N PRO A 206 -9.21 -10.29 -8.45
CA PRO A 206 -9.10 -10.73 -9.83
C PRO A 206 -10.24 -10.27 -10.74
N VAL A 207 -11.41 -9.97 -10.17
CA VAL A 207 -12.58 -9.52 -10.95
C VAL A 207 -12.48 -8.03 -11.30
N MET A 208 -11.74 -7.25 -10.50
CA MET A 208 -11.68 -5.79 -10.63
C MET A 208 -10.44 -5.29 -11.38
N ARG A 209 -9.54 -6.19 -11.78
CA ARG A 209 -8.31 -5.81 -12.49
C ARG A 209 -8.40 -6.11 -13.99
N THR A 210 -7.72 -5.28 -14.76
CA THR A 210 -7.39 -5.51 -16.17
C THR A 210 -5.92 -5.89 -16.28
N VAL A 211 -5.59 -6.89 -17.11
CA VAL A 211 -4.21 -7.19 -17.49
C VAL A 211 -3.84 -6.26 -18.64
N CYS A 212 -2.80 -5.44 -18.43
CA CYS A 212 -2.31 -4.49 -19.42
C CYS A 212 -1.63 -5.20 -20.61
N ASP A 213 -1.41 -4.50 -21.75
CA ASP A 213 -0.68 -5.13 -22.88
C ASP A 213 0.74 -5.54 -22.48
N ARG A 214 1.35 -4.83 -21.52
CA ARG A 214 2.47 -5.36 -20.74
C ARG A 214 1.92 -6.35 -19.71
N LYS A 215 2.10 -7.64 -19.99
CA LYS A 215 1.57 -8.75 -19.18
C LYS A 215 2.07 -8.80 -17.73
N ASP A 216 3.09 -8.03 -17.38
CA ASP A 216 3.64 -7.92 -16.02
C ASP A 216 2.93 -6.87 -15.16
N TYR A 217 2.01 -6.05 -15.71
CA TYR A 217 1.22 -5.09 -14.93
C TYR A 217 -0.27 -5.42 -14.91
N TRP A 218 -0.86 -5.09 -13.77
CA TRP A 218 -2.30 -5.07 -13.54
C TRP A 218 -2.76 -3.65 -13.29
N LEU A 219 -3.93 -3.33 -13.81
CA LEU A 219 -4.59 -2.05 -13.66
C LEU A 219 -5.94 -2.26 -12.97
N ILE A 220 -6.17 -1.55 -11.87
CA ILE A 220 -7.52 -1.33 -11.36
C ILE A 220 -7.99 -0.03 -11.99
N GLU A 221 -8.89 -0.15 -12.96
CA GLU A 221 -9.40 0.99 -13.69
C GLU A 221 -10.24 1.88 -12.79
N VAL A 222 -10.01 3.19 -12.90
CA VAL A 222 -10.85 4.19 -12.23
C VAL A 222 -11.39 5.10 -13.34
N PRO A 223 -12.68 5.02 -13.71
CA PRO A 223 -13.24 5.78 -14.81
C PRO A 223 -13.05 7.28 -14.65
N GLU A 224 -12.81 7.98 -15.76
CA GLU A 224 -12.78 9.44 -15.78
C GLU A 224 -14.14 10.02 -15.33
N GLY A 225 -14.10 11.09 -14.54
CA GLY A 225 -15.30 11.72 -13.98
C GLY A 225 -15.91 11.00 -12.76
N SER A 226 -15.28 9.92 -12.27
CA SER A 226 -15.69 9.27 -11.02
C SER A 226 -15.66 10.25 -9.84
N SER A 227 -16.71 10.26 -9.02
CA SER A 227 -16.74 11.06 -7.79
C SER A 227 -15.76 10.46 -6.75
N PRO A 228 -15.27 11.24 -5.77
CA PRO A 228 -14.36 10.71 -4.75
C PRO A 228 -14.90 9.48 -4.00
N THR A 229 -16.21 9.42 -3.76
CA THR A 229 -16.87 8.26 -3.13
C THR A 229 -16.82 7.03 -4.02
N VAL A 230 -17.06 7.20 -5.33
CA VAL A 230 -16.97 6.11 -6.31
C VAL A 230 -15.53 5.62 -6.45
N GLU A 231 -14.55 6.53 -6.50
CA GLU A 231 -13.14 6.15 -6.53
C GLU A 231 -12.78 5.33 -5.29
N LYS A 232 -13.15 5.79 -4.10
CA LYS A 232 -12.93 5.07 -2.85
C LYS A 232 -13.52 3.67 -2.88
N GLU A 233 -14.77 3.54 -3.32
CA GLU A 233 -15.46 2.24 -3.40
C GLU A 233 -14.77 1.28 -4.38
N ILE A 234 -14.31 1.77 -5.54
CA ILE A 234 -13.53 0.98 -6.49
C ILE A 234 -12.26 0.47 -5.80
N VAL A 235 -11.50 1.34 -5.14
CA VAL A 235 -10.25 0.95 -4.47
C VAL A 235 -10.49 -0.10 -3.37
N GLU A 236 -11.45 0.15 -2.48
CA GLU A 236 -11.78 -0.74 -1.36
C GLU A 236 -12.19 -2.15 -1.80
N LYS A 237 -12.88 -2.27 -2.94
CA LYS A 237 -13.28 -3.55 -3.52
C LYS A 237 -12.16 -4.24 -4.30
N SER A 238 -11.12 -3.52 -4.69
CA SER A 238 -10.16 -3.97 -5.70
C SER A 238 -8.78 -4.32 -5.15
N ILE A 239 -8.32 -3.69 -4.07
CA ILE A 239 -6.96 -3.92 -3.57
C ILE A 239 -6.90 -3.83 -2.05
N ARG A 240 -6.11 -4.73 -1.44
CA ARG A 240 -5.96 -4.86 0.01
C ARG A 240 -4.49 -4.96 0.38
N PRO A 241 -3.87 -3.88 0.90
CA PRO A 241 -2.54 -3.93 1.47
C PRO A 241 -2.51 -4.90 2.65
N TYR A 242 -1.48 -5.73 2.71
CA TYR A 242 -1.27 -6.64 3.83
C TYR A 242 0.19 -6.70 4.31
N GLY A 243 1.10 -5.98 3.65
CA GLY A 243 2.47 -5.85 4.10
C GLY A 243 3.17 -4.60 3.61
N ILE A 244 4.11 -4.12 4.40
CA ILE A 244 5.06 -3.07 4.05
C ILE A 244 6.43 -3.72 3.89
N LEU A 245 7.07 -3.50 2.74
CA LEU A 245 8.35 -4.10 2.40
C LEU A 245 9.45 -3.05 2.49
N LEU A 246 10.54 -3.39 3.18
CA LEU A 246 11.74 -2.57 3.27
C LEU A 246 12.94 -3.32 2.70
N LYS A 247 13.79 -2.63 1.95
CA LYS A 247 15.08 -3.13 1.47
C LYS A 247 16.16 -2.09 1.72
N GLU A 248 17.16 -2.44 2.50
CA GLU A 248 18.36 -1.60 2.66
C GLU A 248 19.07 -1.46 1.30
N VAL A 249 19.54 -0.25 0.96
CA VAL A 249 20.21 0.07 -0.31
C VAL A 249 21.61 0.63 -0.12
#